data_AF-A0A2X2YX40-F1
#
_entry.id   AF-A0A2X2YX40-F1
#
_cell.length_a   1.000
_cell.length_b   1.000
_cell.length_c   1.000
_cell.angle_alpha   90.00
_cell.angle_beta   90.00
_cell.angle_gamma   90.00
#
_symmetry.space_group_name_H-M   'P 1'
#
loop_
_entity.id
_entity.type
_entity.pdbx_description
1 polymer ?
#
loop_
_entity_poly.entity_id
_entity_poly.type
_entity_poly.pdbx_seq_one_letter_code
_entity_poly.pdbx_strand_id
1 'polypeptide(L)'
;MTSGNLSGKPPAITNQQALDDLKAIADGFLLHNRDIVQRMDDSVVRDSGEMLRRSRGYVPDAIALPPGFRDVPPMLCLGADLKNTFCLVRGEQAVVSQHLGDLSDDGIQTQWRDALRLIQNIYDFTPQRVVCDAHPGYVSSQWASEMTLPTETVLHHHAHAAACMVEHGWPWNGGDVIALTLDGIGMGEGGALWGGECLRVNYRECEHLGGCRRRAGGAAISPRSSPGAPAGAVSALCS
;
A
#
# COMPACT_ATOMS: atom_id res chain seq x y z
N MET A 1 7.14 4.10 23.34
CA MET A 1 7.37 2.86 22.56
C MET A 1 7.49 3.25 21.10
N THR A 2 8.53 2.78 20.42
CA THR A 2 8.76 2.98 18.97
C THR A 2 9.17 1.65 18.35
N SER A 3 9.10 1.51 17.04
CA SER A 3 9.56 0.31 16.34
C SER A 3 11.06 0.08 16.57
N GLY A 4 11.44 -1.16 16.86
CA GLY A 4 12.82 -1.59 17.03
C GLY A 4 13.44 -2.03 15.71
N ASN A 5 13.83 -1.07 14.87
CA ASN A 5 14.44 -1.35 13.58
C ASN A 5 15.53 -0.34 13.22
N LEU A 6 16.49 -0.75 12.41
CA LEU A 6 17.42 0.16 11.76
C LEU A 6 16.72 0.89 10.60
N SER A 7 17.12 2.13 10.35
CA SER A 7 16.63 2.87 9.19
C SER A 7 17.01 2.15 7.89
N GLY A 8 16.05 1.95 6.99
CA GLY A 8 16.26 1.23 5.72
C GLY A 8 16.20 -0.29 5.83
N LYS A 9 15.80 -0.82 7.00
CA LYS A 9 15.57 -2.24 7.23
C LYS A 9 14.19 -2.47 7.84
N PRO A 10 13.54 -3.59 7.50
CA PRO A 10 12.32 -3.99 8.16
C PRO A 10 12.56 -4.30 9.65
N PRO A 11 11.53 -4.16 10.50
CA PRO A 11 11.56 -4.60 11.89
C PRO A 11 11.97 -6.05 12.08
N ALA A 12 12.82 -6.27 13.08
CA ALA A 12 13.25 -7.59 13.51
C ALA A 12 12.10 -8.36 14.15
N ILE A 13 11.91 -9.62 13.75
CA ILE A 13 10.92 -10.54 14.33
C ILE A 13 11.57 -11.70 15.10
N THR A 14 12.88 -11.90 14.95
CA THR A 14 13.64 -12.92 15.69
C THR A 14 14.53 -12.27 16.75
N ASN A 15 14.76 -12.98 17.85
CA ASN A 15 15.66 -12.54 18.91
C ASN A 15 17.06 -12.23 18.38
N GLN A 16 17.60 -13.08 17.50
CA GLN A 16 18.93 -12.90 16.94
C GLN A 16 19.00 -11.65 16.06
N GLN A 17 18.01 -11.42 15.19
CA GLN A 17 17.97 -10.22 14.34
C GLN A 17 17.88 -8.94 15.19
N ALA A 18 17.08 -8.95 16.25
CA ALA A 18 16.96 -7.81 17.16
C ALA A 18 18.29 -7.49 17.86
N LEU A 19 19.01 -8.52 18.33
CA LEU A 19 20.33 -8.35 18.93
C LEU A 19 21.33 -7.78 17.91
N ASP A 20 21.36 -8.30 16.69
CA ASP A 20 22.32 -7.88 15.67
C ASP A 20 22.08 -6.46 15.18
N ASP A 21 20.83 -6.09 14.94
CA ASP A 21 20.46 -4.77 14.42
C ASP A 21 20.50 -3.68 15.51
N LEU A 22 20.12 -3.99 16.75
CA LEU A 22 19.91 -2.97 17.78
C LEU A 22 20.99 -2.91 18.87
N LYS A 23 22.02 -3.76 18.82
CA LYS A 23 23.12 -3.79 19.84
C LYS A 23 23.83 -2.45 20.06
N ALA A 24 23.83 -1.56 19.06
CA ALA A 24 24.46 -0.24 19.14
C ALA A 24 23.50 0.86 19.60
N ILE A 25 22.22 0.53 19.82
CA ILE A 25 21.15 1.47 20.14
C ILE A 25 20.59 1.18 21.54
N ALA A 26 20.33 -0.09 21.86
CA ALA A 26 19.70 -0.49 23.10
C ALA A 26 20.73 -0.88 24.18
N ASP A 27 20.58 -0.33 25.39
CA ASP A 27 21.41 -0.69 26.55
C ASP A 27 21.11 -2.10 27.09
N GLY A 28 19.95 -2.67 26.73
CA GLY A 28 19.52 -3.99 27.16
C GLY A 28 18.36 -4.52 26.34
N PHE A 29 18.14 -5.84 26.41
CA PHE A 29 17.12 -6.53 25.64
C PHE A 29 16.20 -7.33 26.56
N LEU A 30 14.90 -7.06 26.48
CA LEU A 30 13.86 -7.86 27.12
C LEU A 30 13.20 -8.74 26.05
N LEU A 31 13.62 -10.00 25.97
CA LEU A 31 13.20 -10.96 24.95
C LEU A 31 12.41 -12.12 25.57
N HIS A 32 11.77 -12.93 24.73
CA HIS A 32 11.08 -14.15 25.14
C HIS A 32 11.30 -15.29 24.12
N ASN A 33 10.88 -16.50 24.48
CA ASN A 33 11.06 -17.73 23.70
C ASN A 33 9.79 -18.16 22.95
N ARG A 34 8.97 -17.19 22.55
CA ARG A 34 7.78 -17.42 21.72
C ARG A 34 8.02 -16.75 20.39
N ASP A 35 8.08 -17.52 19.33
CA ASP A 35 8.44 -16.98 18.02
C ASP A 35 7.38 -16.00 17.48
N ILE A 36 7.86 -14.97 16.80
CA ILE A 36 7.02 -14.05 16.03
C ILE A 36 7.20 -14.44 14.57
N VAL A 37 6.16 -15.03 13.99
CA VAL A 37 6.19 -15.58 12.61
C VAL A 37 5.72 -14.58 11.56
N GLN A 38 5.17 -13.45 11.98
CA GLN A 38 4.68 -12.39 11.10
C GLN A 38 5.07 -11.04 11.68
N ARG A 39 5.65 -10.18 10.84
CA ARG A 39 5.74 -8.75 11.17
C ARG A 39 4.34 -8.18 11.27
N MET A 40 4.09 -7.43 12.33
CA MET A 40 2.81 -6.78 12.55
C MET A 40 3.03 -5.47 13.32
N ASP A 41 3.27 -4.39 12.60
CA ASP A 41 3.48 -3.06 13.17
C ASP A 41 2.24 -2.59 13.95
N ASP A 42 2.44 -1.64 14.86
CA ASP A 42 1.32 -0.99 15.54
C ASP A 42 0.44 -0.24 14.54
N SER A 43 -0.88 -0.44 14.65
CA SER A 43 -1.83 0.39 13.94
C SER A 43 -1.85 1.80 14.53
N VAL A 44 -2.04 2.79 13.68
CA VAL A 44 -2.08 4.21 14.08
C VAL A 44 -3.38 4.81 13.56
N VAL A 45 -4.17 5.33 14.50
CA VAL A 45 -5.41 6.04 14.24
C VAL A 45 -5.37 7.39 14.95
N ARG A 46 -6.00 8.40 14.36
CA ARG A 46 -6.26 9.65 15.08
C ARG A 46 -7.38 9.47 16.09
N ASP A 47 -7.49 10.40 17.02
CA ASP A 47 -8.61 10.48 17.97
C ASP A 47 -9.98 10.61 17.25
N SER A 48 -9.98 11.23 16.07
CA SER A 48 -11.17 11.31 15.20
C SER A 48 -11.60 9.96 14.59
N GLY A 49 -10.79 8.91 14.75
CA GLY A 49 -10.98 7.61 14.09
C GLY A 49 -10.32 7.48 12.71
N GLU A 50 -9.70 8.56 12.19
CA GLU A 50 -9.01 8.53 10.90
C GLU A 50 -7.85 7.52 10.92
N MET A 51 -7.84 6.58 9.98
CA MET A 51 -6.80 5.56 9.84
C MET A 51 -5.54 6.15 9.20
N LEU A 52 -4.39 6.02 9.87
CA LEU A 52 -3.08 6.44 9.34
C LEU A 52 -2.20 5.23 8.98
N ARG A 53 -2.34 4.12 9.71
CA ARG A 53 -1.66 2.85 9.43
C ARG A 53 -2.51 1.69 9.92
N ARG A 54 -2.92 0.81 9.02
CA ARG A 54 -3.68 -0.42 9.32
C ARG A 54 -2.76 -1.63 9.40
N SER A 55 -2.56 -2.15 10.61
CA SER A 55 -1.74 -3.35 10.88
C SER A 55 -2.33 -4.15 12.06
N ARG A 56 -1.65 -4.18 13.22
CA ARG A 56 -2.05 -4.95 14.40
C ARG A 56 -3.47 -4.60 14.86
N GLY A 57 -4.29 -5.61 15.09
CA GLY A 57 -5.66 -5.47 15.55
C GLY A 57 -6.72 -5.29 14.45
N TYR A 58 -6.30 -5.13 13.18
CA TYR A 58 -7.21 -5.09 12.03
C TYR A 58 -6.92 -6.20 11.01
N VAL A 59 -5.66 -6.56 10.82
CA VAL A 59 -5.27 -7.62 9.88
C VAL A 59 -5.43 -8.99 10.57
N PRO A 60 -6.04 -10.00 9.92
CA PRO A 60 -6.37 -10.07 8.49
C PRO A 60 -7.86 -9.93 8.18
N ASP A 61 -8.62 -9.09 8.89
CA ASP A 61 -10.07 -8.96 8.65
C ASP A 61 -10.37 -8.49 7.22
N ALA A 62 -11.35 -9.15 6.59
CA ALA A 62 -11.86 -8.83 5.27
C ALA A 62 -12.79 -7.60 5.29
N ILE A 63 -12.82 -6.88 4.18
CA ILE A 63 -13.69 -5.73 3.93
C ILE A 63 -14.65 -6.12 2.81
N ALA A 64 -15.94 -5.81 2.98
CA ALA A 64 -16.93 -6.00 1.92
C ALA A 64 -16.73 -4.97 0.80
N LEU A 65 -16.80 -5.43 -0.45
CA LEU A 65 -16.78 -4.53 -1.60
C LEU A 65 -18.13 -3.79 -1.73
N PRO A 66 -18.16 -2.62 -2.39
CA PRO A 66 -19.37 -1.85 -2.57
C PRO A 66 -20.45 -2.59 -3.37
N PRO A 67 -21.72 -2.13 -3.32
CA PRO A 67 -22.81 -2.74 -4.07
C PRO A 67 -22.51 -2.85 -5.57
N GLY A 68 -22.74 -4.03 -6.14
CA GLY A 68 -22.55 -4.31 -7.57
C GLY A 68 -21.23 -4.96 -7.92
N PHE A 69 -20.22 -4.93 -7.04
CA PHE A 69 -19.08 -5.83 -7.15
C PHE A 69 -19.53 -7.25 -6.80
N ARG A 70 -19.49 -8.15 -7.77
CA ARG A 70 -19.86 -9.56 -7.64
C ARG A 70 -18.93 -10.42 -8.48
N ASP A 71 -18.72 -11.65 -8.03
CA ASP A 71 -17.97 -12.68 -8.76
C ASP A 71 -16.59 -12.19 -9.26
N VAL A 72 -15.95 -11.30 -8.49
CA VAL A 72 -14.63 -10.77 -8.83
C VAL A 72 -13.63 -11.95 -8.82
N PRO A 73 -12.84 -12.16 -9.90
CA PRO A 73 -11.85 -13.23 -9.91
C PRO A 73 -10.80 -12.99 -8.81
N PRO A 74 -10.05 -14.01 -8.38
CA PRO A 74 -8.98 -13.81 -7.41
C PRO A 74 -7.86 -12.94 -8.00
N MET A 75 -7.76 -11.70 -7.54
CA MET A 75 -6.74 -10.73 -7.96
C MET A 75 -5.83 -10.36 -6.80
N LEU A 76 -4.52 -10.33 -7.06
CA LEU A 76 -3.51 -9.81 -6.14
C LEU A 76 -3.14 -8.39 -6.58
N CYS A 77 -3.50 -7.39 -5.80
CA CYS A 77 -3.05 -6.02 -5.98
C CYS A 77 -1.79 -5.78 -5.15
N LEU A 78 -0.69 -5.36 -5.77
CA LEU A 78 0.60 -5.22 -5.07
C LEU A 78 0.75 -3.90 -4.32
N GLY A 79 -0.06 -2.89 -4.64
CA GLY A 79 0.05 -1.53 -4.11
C GLY A 79 1.29 -0.77 -4.60
N ALA A 80 1.53 0.39 -4.00
CA ALA A 80 2.70 1.23 -4.28
C ALA A 80 3.97 0.81 -3.50
N ASP A 81 5.14 1.31 -3.89
CA ASP A 81 6.41 0.99 -3.22
C ASP A 81 6.53 1.57 -1.81
N LEU A 82 5.92 2.72 -1.55
CA LEU A 82 5.98 3.39 -0.25
C LEU A 82 4.73 3.13 0.57
N LYS A 83 4.93 2.88 1.86
CA LYS A 83 3.87 2.50 2.82
C LYS A 83 3.05 1.31 2.35
N ASN A 84 3.71 0.37 1.69
CA ASN A 84 3.09 -0.73 0.96
C ASN A 84 2.12 -1.54 1.80
N THR A 85 1.01 -1.88 1.15
CA THR A 85 0.11 -2.98 1.51
C THR A 85 -0.28 -3.69 0.22
N PHE A 86 -0.30 -5.02 0.21
CA PHE A 86 -0.96 -5.75 -0.87
C PHE A 86 -2.42 -6.03 -0.51
N CYS A 87 -3.25 -6.29 -1.52
CA CYS A 87 -4.65 -6.62 -1.34
C CYS A 87 -5.01 -7.89 -2.13
N LEU A 88 -5.74 -8.79 -1.48
CA LEU A 88 -6.36 -9.95 -2.13
C LEU A 88 -7.84 -9.64 -2.35
N VAL A 89 -8.32 -9.76 -3.58
CA VAL A 89 -9.73 -9.51 -3.92
C VAL A 89 -10.32 -10.75 -4.56
N ARG A 90 -11.47 -11.23 -4.08
CA ARG A 90 -12.24 -12.34 -4.68
C ARG A 90 -13.70 -12.26 -4.27
N GLY A 91 -14.61 -12.51 -5.21
CA GLY A 91 -16.04 -12.48 -4.96
C GLY A 91 -16.52 -11.07 -4.63
N GLU A 92 -16.96 -10.86 -3.40
CA GLU A 92 -17.50 -9.58 -2.90
C GLU A 92 -16.65 -9.02 -1.75
N GLN A 93 -15.41 -9.50 -1.58
CA GLN A 93 -14.54 -9.15 -0.46
C GLN A 93 -13.12 -8.82 -0.89
N ALA A 94 -12.48 -7.97 -0.09
CA ALA A 94 -11.07 -7.63 -0.18
C ALA A 94 -10.38 -7.84 1.17
N VAL A 95 -9.15 -8.32 1.16
CA VAL A 95 -8.30 -8.49 2.34
C VAL A 95 -7.01 -7.72 2.12
N VAL A 96 -6.81 -6.67 2.91
CA VAL A 96 -5.62 -5.81 2.86
C VAL A 96 -4.61 -6.31 3.87
N SER A 97 -3.34 -6.43 3.46
CA SER A 97 -2.24 -6.82 4.33
C SER A 97 -1.98 -5.80 5.43
N GLN A 98 -1.11 -6.16 6.37
CA GLN A 98 -0.47 -5.19 7.24
C GLN A 98 0.44 -4.25 6.46
N HIS A 99 0.77 -3.11 7.06
CA HIS A 99 1.80 -2.20 6.58
C HIS A 99 3.15 -2.89 6.49
N LEU A 100 3.73 -2.92 5.29
CA LEU A 100 5.03 -3.52 5.00
C LEU A 100 6.14 -2.47 4.84
N GLY A 101 5.79 -1.20 4.64
CA GLY A 101 6.76 -0.10 4.65
C GLY A 101 7.26 0.26 3.25
N ASP A 102 8.57 0.44 3.09
CA ASP A 102 9.22 0.78 1.82
C ASP A 102 9.73 -0.50 1.15
N LEU A 103 9.25 -0.80 -0.06
CA LEU A 103 9.64 -2.01 -0.79
C LEU A 103 11.09 -1.98 -1.29
N SER A 104 11.76 -0.84 -1.24
CA SER A 104 13.19 -0.71 -1.55
C SER A 104 14.11 -1.03 -0.37
N ASP A 105 13.56 -1.22 0.84
CA ASP A 105 14.35 -1.57 2.03
C ASP A 105 14.97 -2.96 1.92
N ASP A 106 16.18 -3.12 2.45
CA ASP A 106 16.90 -4.39 2.37
C ASP A 106 16.18 -5.50 3.16
N GLY A 107 15.95 -6.63 2.52
CA GLY A 107 15.28 -7.79 3.12
C GLY A 107 13.76 -7.68 3.27
N ILE A 108 13.10 -6.61 2.80
CA ILE A 108 11.64 -6.46 2.94
C ILE A 108 10.85 -7.54 2.17
N GLN A 109 11.38 -8.01 1.04
CA GLN A 109 10.72 -9.01 0.19
C GLN A 109 10.40 -10.30 0.95
N THR A 110 11.27 -10.73 1.88
CA THR A 110 11.04 -11.93 2.69
C THR A 110 9.77 -11.79 3.54
N GLN A 111 9.67 -10.69 4.28
CA GLN A 111 8.49 -10.43 5.13
C GLN A 111 7.22 -10.22 4.30
N TRP A 112 7.34 -9.56 3.15
CA TRP A 112 6.24 -9.38 2.20
C TRP A 112 5.72 -10.74 1.69
N ARG A 113 6.62 -11.64 1.26
CA ARG A 113 6.26 -12.97 0.76
C ARG A 113 5.68 -13.87 1.86
N ASP A 114 6.21 -13.79 3.08
CA ASP A 114 5.68 -14.56 4.21
C ASP A 114 4.29 -14.08 4.62
N ALA A 115 4.03 -12.77 4.59
CA ALA A 115 2.69 -12.21 4.78
C ALA A 115 1.73 -12.67 3.68
N LEU A 116 2.13 -12.59 2.41
CA LEU A 116 1.32 -13.05 1.29
C LEU A 116 0.99 -14.54 1.42
N ARG A 117 1.98 -15.39 1.69
CA ARG A 117 1.79 -16.83 1.86
C ARG A 117 0.79 -17.14 2.97
N LEU A 118 0.92 -16.49 4.12
CA LEU A 118 0.01 -16.72 5.25
C LEU A 118 -1.42 -16.28 4.91
N ILE A 119 -1.60 -15.07 4.37
CA ILE A 119 -2.93 -14.55 4.05
C ILE A 119 -3.59 -15.37 2.94
N GLN A 120 -2.83 -15.82 1.93
CA GLN A 120 -3.31 -16.75 0.91
C GLN A 120 -3.79 -18.08 1.52
N ASN A 121 -3.03 -18.63 2.47
CA ASN A 121 -3.43 -19.85 3.17
C ASN A 121 -4.69 -19.67 4.03
N ILE A 122 -4.81 -18.55 4.75
CA ILE A 122 -5.99 -18.25 5.59
C ILE A 122 -7.27 -18.19 4.75
N TYR A 123 -7.19 -17.58 3.57
CA TYR A 123 -8.34 -17.35 2.70
C TYR A 123 -8.50 -18.37 1.57
N ASP A 124 -7.70 -19.44 1.55
CA ASP A 124 -7.64 -20.42 0.46
C ASP A 124 -7.61 -19.72 -0.91
N PHE A 125 -6.64 -18.82 -1.09
CA PHE A 125 -6.59 -17.87 -2.19
C PHE A 125 -5.43 -18.15 -3.13
N THR A 126 -5.74 -18.39 -4.41
CA THR A 126 -4.75 -18.48 -5.49
C THR A 126 -5.02 -17.38 -6.51
N PRO A 127 -4.13 -16.39 -6.69
CA PRO A 127 -4.34 -15.31 -7.65
C PRO A 127 -4.39 -15.83 -9.09
N GLN A 128 -5.33 -15.31 -9.86
CA GLN A 128 -5.44 -15.51 -11.30
C GLN A 128 -4.97 -14.27 -12.09
N ARG A 129 -4.86 -13.12 -11.43
CA ARG A 129 -4.39 -11.85 -12.00
C ARG A 129 -3.58 -11.08 -10.97
N VAL A 130 -2.69 -10.23 -11.46
CA VAL A 130 -1.92 -9.28 -10.65
C VAL A 130 -2.24 -7.86 -11.11
N VAL A 131 -2.40 -6.95 -10.15
CA VAL A 131 -2.55 -5.52 -10.40
C VAL A 131 -1.38 -4.79 -9.75
N CYS A 132 -0.73 -3.90 -10.49
CA CYS A 132 0.34 -3.06 -9.97
C CYS A 132 0.18 -1.60 -10.40
N ASP A 133 0.98 -0.72 -9.80
CA ASP A 133 1.05 0.68 -10.21
C ASP A 133 1.53 0.82 -11.67
N ALA A 134 1.09 1.86 -12.36
CA ALA A 134 1.55 2.21 -13.70
C ALA A 134 3.02 2.65 -13.75
N HIS A 135 3.65 2.95 -12.61
CA HIS A 135 5.06 3.33 -12.54
C HIS A 135 5.97 2.14 -12.90
N PRO A 136 6.70 2.17 -14.03
CA PRO A 136 7.49 1.02 -14.48
C PRO A 136 8.75 0.77 -13.64
N GLY A 137 9.21 1.79 -12.91
CA GLY A 137 10.39 1.71 -12.05
C GLY A 137 10.11 1.28 -10.61
N TYR A 138 8.88 0.88 -10.27
CA TYR A 138 8.57 0.39 -8.93
C TYR A 138 9.08 -1.03 -8.71
N VAL A 139 9.51 -1.32 -7.49
CA VAL A 139 9.85 -2.67 -7.03
C VAL A 139 8.62 -3.57 -7.10
N SER A 140 7.44 -3.07 -6.75
CA SER A 140 6.18 -3.82 -6.89
C SER A 140 5.90 -4.21 -8.35
N SER A 141 6.14 -3.30 -9.30
CA SER A 141 6.00 -3.58 -10.75
C SER A 141 6.99 -4.67 -11.22
N GLN A 142 8.22 -4.66 -10.70
CA GLN A 142 9.18 -5.73 -10.97
C GLN A 142 8.68 -7.07 -10.41
N TRP A 143 8.20 -7.11 -9.17
CA TRP A 143 7.65 -8.33 -8.57
C TRP A 143 6.44 -8.86 -9.34
N ALA A 144 5.57 -7.98 -9.87
CA ALA A 144 4.46 -8.40 -10.73
C ALA A 144 4.93 -9.16 -11.97
N SER A 145 6.01 -8.69 -12.60
CA SER A 145 6.56 -9.30 -13.81
C SER A 145 7.12 -10.71 -13.57
N GLU A 146 7.53 -11.01 -12.34
CA GLU A 146 8.02 -12.32 -11.92
C GLU A 146 6.91 -13.35 -11.66
N MET A 147 5.64 -12.93 -11.52
CA MET A 147 4.55 -13.81 -11.04
C MET A 147 3.92 -14.71 -12.11
N THR A 148 4.33 -14.66 -13.38
CA THR A 148 3.76 -15.48 -14.48
C THR A 148 2.22 -15.48 -14.56
N LEU A 149 1.60 -14.35 -14.20
CA LEU A 149 0.15 -14.13 -14.25
C LEU A 149 -0.16 -12.95 -15.19
N PRO A 150 -1.39 -12.87 -15.74
CA PRO A 150 -1.85 -11.65 -16.40
C PRO A 150 -1.72 -10.46 -15.44
N THR A 151 -0.99 -9.44 -15.87
CA THR A 151 -0.73 -8.23 -15.09
C THR A 151 -1.46 -7.04 -15.70
N GLU A 152 -2.18 -6.31 -14.87
CA GLU A 152 -2.87 -5.07 -15.22
C GLU A 152 -2.24 -3.90 -14.44
N THR A 153 -2.20 -2.72 -15.05
CA THR A 153 -1.67 -1.50 -14.42
C THR A 153 -2.78 -0.52 -14.11
N VAL A 154 -2.66 0.19 -12.99
CA VAL A 154 -3.58 1.26 -12.57
C VAL A 154 -2.78 2.52 -12.29
N LEU A 155 -3.32 3.68 -12.68
CA LEU A 155 -2.71 4.98 -12.35
C LEU A 155 -2.75 5.21 -10.85
N HIS A 156 -1.66 5.71 -10.28
CA HIS A 156 -1.51 5.92 -8.83
C HIS A 156 -2.68 6.73 -8.23
N HIS A 157 -2.99 7.87 -8.85
CA HIS A 157 -4.05 8.76 -8.39
C HIS A 157 -5.46 8.20 -8.66
N HIS A 158 -5.62 7.36 -9.69
CA HIS A 158 -6.88 6.64 -9.90
C HIS A 158 -7.13 5.65 -8.76
N ALA A 159 -6.10 4.93 -8.31
CA ALA A 159 -6.20 4.02 -7.16
C ALA A 159 -6.59 4.76 -5.87
N HIS A 160 -5.98 5.92 -5.58
CA HIS A 160 -6.38 6.77 -4.44
C HIS A 160 -7.86 7.14 -4.47
N ALA A 161 -8.34 7.63 -5.61
CA ALA A 161 -9.75 8.01 -5.78
C ALA A 161 -10.68 6.80 -5.62
N ALA A 162 -10.36 5.69 -6.27
CA ALA A 162 -11.16 4.46 -6.21
C ALA A 162 -11.20 3.85 -4.81
N ALA A 163 -10.10 3.89 -4.06
CA ALA A 163 -10.05 3.39 -2.68
C ALA A 163 -10.96 4.21 -1.74
N CYS A 164 -11.00 5.53 -1.89
CA CYS A 164 -11.94 6.40 -1.17
C CYS A 164 -13.40 6.09 -1.55
N MET A 165 -13.68 5.89 -2.84
CA MET A 165 -15.01 5.48 -3.31
C MET A 165 -15.44 4.15 -2.68
N VAL A 166 -14.53 3.17 -2.59
CA VAL A 166 -14.78 1.87 -1.95
C VAL A 166 -15.10 2.03 -0.46
N GLU A 167 -14.30 2.80 0.28
CA GLU A 167 -14.49 3.05 1.70
C GLU A 167 -15.88 3.67 2.01
N HIS A 168 -16.36 4.55 1.13
CA HIS A 168 -17.68 5.18 1.23
C HIS A 168 -18.83 4.35 0.63
N GLY A 169 -18.57 3.13 0.16
CA GLY A 169 -19.59 2.24 -0.38
C GLY A 169 -20.21 2.72 -1.70
N TRP A 170 -19.47 3.49 -2.51
CA TRP A 170 -19.93 3.96 -3.81
C TRP A 170 -20.27 2.77 -4.73
N PRO A 171 -21.49 2.65 -5.27
CA PRO A 171 -21.87 1.49 -6.07
C PRO A 171 -21.04 1.35 -7.34
N TRP A 172 -20.87 0.12 -7.84
CA TRP A 172 -20.18 -0.17 -9.11
C TRP A 172 -20.68 0.69 -10.28
N ASN A 173 -21.98 0.96 -10.31
CA ASN A 173 -22.67 1.78 -11.31
C ASN A 173 -23.10 3.16 -10.76
N GLY A 174 -22.42 3.67 -9.72
CA GLY A 174 -22.75 4.95 -9.07
C GLY A 174 -22.52 6.18 -9.95
N GLY A 175 -21.81 6.03 -11.08
CA GLY A 175 -21.46 7.11 -12.00
C GLY A 175 -20.12 7.77 -11.65
N ASP A 176 -19.83 8.84 -12.37
CA ASP A 176 -18.56 9.56 -12.25
C ASP A 176 -18.54 10.49 -11.04
N VAL A 177 -17.35 10.66 -10.47
CA VAL A 177 -17.04 11.65 -9.43
C VAL A 177 -15.94 12.59 -9.90
N ILE A 178 -15.88 13.78 -9.30
CA ILE A 178 -14.70 14.65 -9.40
C ILE A 178 -13.82 14.37 -8.19
N ALA A 179 -12.62 13.84 -8.44
CA ALA A 179 -11.65 13.53 -7.41
C ALA A 179 -10.54 14.59 -7.37
N LEU A 180 -10.17 15.01 -6.15
CA LEU A 180 -8.96 15.78 -5.90
C LEU A 180 -7.93 14.87 -5.23
N THR A 181 -6.86 14.55 -5.94
CA THR A 181 -5.84 13.61 -5.48
C THR A 181 -4.54 14.36 -5.24
N LEU A 182 -4.18 14.51 -3.97
CA LEU A 182 -3.06 15.34 -3.50
C LEU A 182 -2.07 14.45 -2.74
N ASP A 183 -0.87 14.28 -3.28
CA ASP A 183 0.19 13.48 -2.66
C ASP A 183 1.58 14.01 -3.02
N GLY A 184 2.61 13.17 -2.88
CA GLY A 184 3.98 13.52 -3.25
C GLY A 184 4.19 13.43 -4.77
N ILE A 185 4.37 12.21 -5.25
CA ILE A 185 4.63 11.89 -6.66
C ILE A 185 4.00 10.53 -6.97
N GLY A 186 3.18 10.48 -8.02
CA GLY A 186 2.69 9.24 -8.62
C GLY A 186 2.76 9.30 -10.15
N MET A 187 2.82 8.14 -10.80
CA MET A 187 2.83 8.06 -12.25
C MET A 187 1.42 8.30 -12.81
N GLY A 188 1.31 9.33 -13.64
CA GLY A 188 0.13 9.69 -14.41
C GLY A 188 0.18 9.21 -15.85
N GLU A 189 -0.80 9.65 -16.64
CA GLU A 189 -0.91 9.30 -18.06
C GLU A 189 0.31 9.74 -18.89
N GLY A 190 0.67 8.95 -19.89
CA GLY A 190 1.76 9.27 -20.82
C GLY A 190 3.14 9.42 -20.16
N GLY A 191 3.32 8.87 -18.95
CA GLY A 191 4.57 9.00 -18.20
C GLY A 191 4.71 10.31 -17.43
N ALA A 192 3.63 11.09 -17.28
CA ALA A 192 3.65 12.32 -16.49
C ALA A 192 3.79 12.01 -14.99
N LEU A 193 4.47 12.90 -14.26
CA LEU A 193 4.47 12.85 -12.80
C LEU A 193 3.36 13.76 -12.27
N TRP A 194 2.45 13.17 -11.51
CA TRP A 194 1.29 13.81 -10.88
C TRP A 194 1.50 13.94 -9.37
N GLY A 195 0.80 14.87 -8.74
CA GLY A 195 0.82 15.08 -7.29
C GLY A 195 -0.21 16.07 -6.74
N GLY A 196 -1.03 16.66 -7.61
CA GLY A 196 -2.07 17.58 -7.21
C GLY A 196 -3.11 17.77 -8.30
N GLU A 197 -3.84 16.70 -8.59
CA GLU A 197 -4.69 16.61 -9.78
C GLU A 197 -6.18 16.68 -9.45
N CYS A 198 -6.95 17.22 -10.41
CA CYS A 198 -8.40 17.14 -10.48
C CYS A 198 -8.77 16.15 -11.60
N LEU A 199 -9.51 15.11 -11.24
CA LEU A 199 -9.80 13.96 -12.11
C LEU A 199 -11.31 13.73 -12.21
N ARG A 200 -11.82 13.39 -13.40
CA ARG A 200 -13.13 12.71 -13.53
C ARG A 200 -12.88 11.22 -13.43
N VAL A 201 -13.48 10.57 -12.42
CA VAL A 201 -13.17 9.18 -12.08
C VAL A 201 -14.45 8.36 -11.93
N ASN A 202 -14.42 7.14 -12.46
CA ASN A 202 -15.25 6.04 -11.99
C ASN A 202 -14.35 4.80 -11.77
N TYR A 203 -14.90 3.64 -11.42
CA TYR A 203 -14.07 2.44 -11.18
C TYR A 203 -13.29 1.94 -12.40
N ARG A 204 -13.63 2.40 -13.60
CA ARG A 204 -13.04 1.93 -14.87
C ARG A 204 -12.26 3.01 -15.61
N GLU A 205 -12.58 4.28 -15.37
CA GLU A 205 -12.05 5.41 -16.11
C GLU A 205 -11.46 6.45 -15.17
N CYS A 206 -10.37 7.06 -15.62
CA CYS A 206 -9.75 8.22 -15.02
C CYS A 206 -9.43 9.19 -16.16
N GLU A 207 -9.96 10.40 -16.09
CA GLU A 207 -9.67 11.48 -17.04
C GLU A 207 -9.10 12.68 -16.28
N HIS A 208 -7.94 13.16 -16.72
CA HIS A 208 -7.29 14.35 -16.16
C HIS A 208 -8.00 15.63 -16.61
N LEU A 209 -8.54 16.40 -15.67
CA LEU A 209 -9.25 17.66 -15.94
C LEU A 209 -8.38 18.90 -15.72
N GLY A 210 -7.26 18.76 -15.01
CA GLY A 210 -6.36 19.84 -14.64
C GLY A 210 -5.76 19.64 -13.25
N GLY A 211 -4.97 20.60 -12.78
CA GLY A 211 -4.29 20.47 -11.49
C GLY A 211 -3.21 21.52 -11.28
N CYS A 212 -2.40 21.32 -10.25
CA CYS A 212 -1.25 22.18 -9.97
C CYS A 212 -0.30 22.23 -11.18
N ARG A 213 0.15 23.45 -11.55
CA ARG A 213 1.15 23.59 -12.61
C ARG A 213 2.45 22.89 -12.20
N ARG A 214 2.94 21.99 -13.05
CA ARG A 214 4.30 21.44 -12.93
C ARG A 214 5.30 22.59 -12.90
N ARG A 215 6.07 22.72 -11.83
CA ARG A 215 7.32 23.48 -11.87
C ARG A 215 8.34 22.64 -12.64
N ALA A 216 8.62 23.01 -13.88
CA ALA A 216 9.73 22.45 -14.63
C ALA A 216 11.04 22.75 -13.87
N GLY A 217 11.83 21.72 -13.55
CA GLY A 217 13.19 21.89 -13.04
C GLY A 217 13.39 21.88 -11.52
N GLY A 218 12.39 21.52 -10.71
CA GLY A 218 12.65 21.16 -9.32
C GLY A 218 13.24 19.75 -9.28
N ALA A 219 14.43 19.57 -8.67
CA ALA A 219 14.90 18.26 -8.27
C ALA A 219 13.72 17.51 -7.65
N ALA A 220 13.47 16.26 -8.09
CA ALA A 220 12.52 15.38 -7.43
C ALA A 220 12.73 15.55 -5.94
N ILE A 221 11.72 16.03 -5.21
CA ILE A 221 11.82 16.13 -3.77
C ILE A 221 12.04 14.69 -3.34
N SER A 222 13.26 14.37 -2.95
CA SER A 222 13.53 13.10 -2.32
C SER A 222 12.54 13.03 -1.16
N PRO A 223 11.72 11.98 -1.04
CA PRO A 223 10.78 11.84 0.08
C PRO A 223 11.49 11.99 1.44
N ARG A 224 12.83 11.85 1.44
CA ARG A 224 13.72 11.91 2.60
C ARG A 224 14.27 13.31 2.94
N SER A 225 14.04 14.36 2.14
CA SER A 225 14.77 15.64 2.30
C SER A 225 13.95 16.86 2.77
N SER A 226 12.69 16.72 3.20
CA SER A 226 11.91 17.87 3.71
C SER A 226 11.38 17.64 5.13
N PRO A 227 11.96 18.29 6.16
CA PRO A 227 11.38 18.35 7.49
C PRO A 227 10.25 19.39 7.49
N GLY A 228 9.06 19.02 7.00
CA GLY A 228 7.89 19.92 7.07
C GLY A 228 6.86 19.83 5.96
N ALA A 229 6.97 18.91 4.99
CA ALA A 229 5.85 18.63 4.10
C ALA A 229 4.80 17.82 4.87
N PRO A 230 3.52 18.24 4.92
CA PRO A 230 2.48 17.45 5.57
C PRO A 230 2.35 16.14 4.79
N ALA A 231 2.85 15.05 5.37
CA ALA A 231 2.53 13.69 4.96
C ALA A 231 1.08 13.40 5.37
N GLY A 232 0.15 14.09 4.73
CA GLY A 232 -1.29 13.92 4.87
C GLY A 232 -1.88 13.48 3.54
N ALA A 233 -1.33 12.40 2.99
CA ALA A 233 -2.04 11.60 1.99
C ALA A 233 -2.67 10.46 2.78
N VAL A 234 -4.00 10.53 2.91
CA VAL A 234 -4.86 9.47 3.43
C VAL A 234 -4.44 8.18 2.74
N SER A 235 -3.97 7.21 3.53
CA SER A 235 -3.74 5.84 3.06
C SER A 235 -5.11 5.23 2.83
N ALA A 236 -5.73 5.58 1.70
CA ALA A 236 -6.94 4.95 1.25
C ALA A 236 -6.59 3.47 1.01
N LEU A 237 -7.43 2.60 1.56
CA LEU A 237 -7.19 1.21 1.94
C LEU A 237 -6.64 0.25 0.85
N CYS A 238 -6.38 0.68 -0.38
CA CYS A 238 -5.97 -0.17 -1.50
C CYS A 238 -5.01 0.49 -2.51
N SER A 239 -4.23 1.51 -2.12
CA SER A 239 -3.29 2.20 -3.03
C SER A 239 -1.95 1.47 -3.18
#